data_AF-A0A9P5E242-F1
#
_entry.id   AF-A0A9P5E242-F1
#
_cell.length_a   1.000
_cell.length_b   1.000
_cell.length_c   1.000
_cell.angle_alpha   90.00
_cell.angle_beta   90.00
_cell.angle_gamma   90.00
#
_symmetry.space_group_name_H-M   'P 1'
#
loop_
_entity.id
_entity.type
_entity.pdbx_description
1 polymer ?
#
loop_
_entity_poly.entity_id
_entity_poly.type
_entity_poly.pdbx_seq_one_letter_code
_entity_poly.pdbx_strand_id
1 'polypeptide(L)'
;MAPKETNTSLDPKEVEPTNIGDRRLFMERYFEALVVDNDRVKEARKKSEHLMSKHLAGKGLRDVNVKYFEYHVDVTVWKLILRDLNRLKAHPWPWTLPIDENDLTEGVSYTFRNWCSSNMPTEVSQVDASATSQSEDPAQLEALAESLAKVIAAEKEVDKKKEKLRKEKEEILNKIVSLGGRI
;
A
#
# COMPACT_ATOMS: atom_id res chain seq x y z
N MET A 1 -31.69 23.55 0.54
CA MET A 1 -30.28 23.56 0.97
C MET A 1 -29.46 23.01 -0.18
N ALA A 2 -28.59 23.83 -0.80
CA ALA A 2 -27.67 23.35 -1.82
C ALA A 2 -26.52 22.55 -1.16
N PRO A 3 -25.99 21.49 -1.78
CA PRO A 3 -24.81 20.81 -1.26
C PRO A 3 -23.63 21.78 -1.37
N LYS A 4 -22.86 21.92 -0.29
CA LYS A 4 -21.57 22.61 -0.34
C LYS A 4 -20.66 21.76 -1.21
N GLU A 5 -20.37 22.22 -2.42
CA GLU A 5 -19.26 21.69 -3.21
C GLU A 5 -17.96 22.05 -2.48
N THR A 6 -17.52 21.15 -1.60
CA THR A 6 -16.12 21.13 -1.19
C THR A 6 -15.31 20.82 -2.44
N ASN A 7 -14.70 21.86 -3.00
CA ASN A 7 -13.65 21.77 -4.01
C ASN A 7 -12.47 20.99 -3.40
N THR A 8 -12.57 19.67 -3.40
CA THR A 8 -11.45 18.80 -3.03
C THR A 8 -10.43 18.86 -4.16
N SER A 9 -9.23 19.31 -3.81
CA SER A 9 -8.13 19.46 -4.75
C SER A 9 -7.72 18.14 -5.38
N LEU A 10 -7.45 18.17 -6.69
CA LEU A 10 -6.78 17.08 -7.40
C LEU A 10 -5.24 17.21 -7.32
N ASP A 11 -4.72 18.18 -6.56
CA ASP A 11 -3.30 18.24 -6.25
C ASP A 11 -2.98 17.31 -5.06
N PRO A 12 -2.21 16.22 -5.27
CA PRO A 12 -1.85 15.30 -4.19
C PRO A 12 -1.00 15.96 -3.09
N LYS A 13 -0.41 17.14 -3.31
CA LYS A 13 0.34 17.89 -2.29
C LYS A 13 -0.54 18.51 -1.22
N GLU A 14 -1.83 18.69 -1.51
CA GLU A 14 -2.80 19.29 -0.59
C GLU A 14 -3.53 18.24 0.27
N VAL A 15 -3.22 16.96 0.08
CA VAL A 15 -3.81 15.83 0.79
C VAL A 15 -2.88 15.41 1.92
N GLU A 16 -3.41 15.22 3.13
CA GLU A 16 -2.72 14.57 4.26
C GLU A 16 -2.70 13.05 4.00
N PRO A 17 -1.58 12.47 3.53
CA PRO A 17 -1.59 11.10 3.01
C PRO A 17 -1.68 10.04 4.11
N THR A 18 -1.38 10.42 5.36
CA THR A 18 -1.50 9.58 6.55
C THR A 18 -2.96 9.41 6.97
N ASN A 19 -3.83 10.36 6.61
CA ASN A 19 -5.26 10.29 6.85
C ASN A 19 -5.92 9.40 5.79
N ILE A 20 -6.49 8.28 6.23
CA ILE A 20 -7.16 7.30 5.36
C ILE A 20 -8.34 7.95 4.61
N GLY A 21 -9.09 8.83 5.28
CA GLY A 21 -10.25 9.50 4.69
C GLY A 21 -9.84 10.44 3.55
N ASP A 22 -8.86 11.31 3.81
CA ASP A 22 -8.40 12.31 2.83
C ASP A 22 -7.80 11.63 1.59
N ARG A 23 -7.01 10.57 1.80
CA ARG A 23 -6.42 9.77 0.72
C ARG A 23 -7.48 9.11 -0.15
N ARG A 24 -8.50 8.51 0.47
CA ARG A 24 -9.58 7.83 -0.27
C ARG A 24 -10.49 8.82 -0.99
N LEU A 25 -10.75 9.99 -0.39
CA LEU A 25 -11.51 11.05 -1.05
C LEU A 25 -10.76 11.58 -2.27
N PHE A 26 -9.45 11.76 -2.19
CA PHE A 26 -8.63 12.09 -3.35
C PHE A 26 -8.77 11.03 -4.45
N MET A 27 -8.62 9.75 -4.10
CA MET A 27 -8.75 8.65 -5.07
C MET A 27 -10.13 8.62 -5.73
N GLU A 28 -11.20 8.84 -4.97
CA GLU A 28 -12.57 8.90 -5.48
C GLU A 28 -12.71 9.99 -6.54
N ARG A 29 -12.30 11.23 -6.25
CA ARG A 29 -12.36 12.35 -7.21
C ARG A 29 -11.45 12.14 -8.41
N TYR A 30 -10.28 11.54 -8.18
CA TYR A 30 -9.34 11.24 -9.25
C TYR A 30 -9.91 10.20 -10.23
N PHE A 31 -10.53 9.14 -9.71
CA PHE A 31 -11.16 8.10 -10.52
C PHE A 31 -12.45 8.58 -11.19
N GLU A 32 -13.22 9.44 -10.53
CA GLU A 32 -14.38 10.12 -11.12
C GLU A 32 -13.97 10.96 -12.33
N ALA A 33 -12.88 11.74 -12.24
CA ALA A 33 -12.34 12.51 -13.35
C ALA A 33 -11.84 11.64 -14.52
N LEU A 34 -11.51 10.37 -14.24
CA LEU A 34 -11.14 9.36 -15.24
C LEU A 34 -12.34 8.53 -15.73
N VAL A 35 -13.56 8.85 -15.29
CA VAL A 35 -14.80 8.15 -15.63
C VAL A 35 -14.72 6.66 -15.29
N VAL A 36 -14.18 6.36 -14.11
CA VAL A 36 -14.12 4.99 -13.58
C VAL A 36 -15.37 4.72 -12.75
N ASP A 37 -16.09 3.65 -13.10
CA ASP A 37 -17.29 3.24 -12.39
C ASP A 37 -17.00 2.86 -10.94
N ASN A 38 -17.90 3.25 -10.04
CA ASN A 38 -17.77 2.99 -8.60
C ASN A 38 -17.68 1.48 -8.28
N ASP A 39 -18.38 0.64 -9.05
CA ASP A 39 -18.34 -0.82 -8.87
C ASP A 39 -16.96 -1.39 -9.17
N ARG A 40 -16.29 -0.86 -10.20
CA ARG A 40 -14.90 -1.22 -10.50
C ARG A 40 -13.95 -0.84 -9.38
N VAL A 41 -14.17 0.31 -8.74
CA VAL A 41 -13.40 0.72 -7.55
C VAL A 41 -13.63 -0.22 -6.37
N LYS A 42 -14.89 -0.64 -6.13
CA LYS A 42 -15.24 -1.60 -5.07
C LYS A 42 -14.62 -2.97 -5.32
N GLU A 43 -14.66 -3.48 -6.54
CA GLU A 43 -14.03 -4.74 -6.91
C GLU A 43 -12.51 -4.68 -6.74
N ALA A 44 -11.88 -3.60 -7.21
CA ALA A 44 -10.45 -3.38 -7.01
C ALA A 44 -10.10 -3.32 -5.52
N ARG A 45 -10.94 -2.71 -4.67
CA ARG A 45 -10.75 -2.67 -3.21
C ARG A 45 -10.81 -4.06 -2.59
N LYS A 46 -11.85 -4.84 -2.85
CA LYS A 46 -11.97 -6.24 -2.35
C LYS A 46 -10.76 -7.08 -2.76
N LYS A 47 -10.35 -6.99 -4.03
CA LYS A 47 -9.18 -7.70 -4.55
C LYS A 47 -7.89 -7.25 -3.85
N SER A 48 -7.74 -5.95 -3.62
CA SER A 48 -6.58 -5.38 -2.94
C SER A 48 -6.49 -5.82 -1.48
N GLU A 49 -7.61 -5.83 -0.76
CA GLU A 49 -7.70 -6.34 0.62
C GLU A 49 -7.30 -7.82 0.69
N HIS A 50 -7.82 -8.65 -0.23
CA HIS A 50 -7.44 -10.06 -0.32
C HIS A 50 -5.94 -10.25 -0.60
N LEU A 51 -5.40 -9.55 -1.61
CA LEU A 51 -3.98 -9.65 -1.99
C LEU A 51 -3.05 -9.20 -0.85
N MET A 52 -3.40 -8.09 -0.19
CA MET A 52 -2.62 -7.59 0.95
C MET A 52 -2.66 -8.55 2.12
N SER A 53 -3.84 -9.10 2.41
CA SER A 53 -4.00 -10.06 3.51
C SER A 53 -3.19 -11.34 3.24
N LYS A 54 -3.27 -11.89 2.03
CA LYS A 54 -2.45 -13.05 1.63
C LYS A 54 -0.95 -12.75 1.74
N HIS A 55 -0.51 -11.56 1.33
CA HIS A 55 0.89 -11.15 1.43
C HIS A 55 1.37 -11.10 2.89
N LEU A 56 0.62 -10.45 3.77
CA LEU A 56 0.99 -10.29 5.18
C LEU A 56 0.93 -11.62 5.94
N ALA A 57 -0.07 -12.46 5.65
CA ALA A 57 -0.15 -13.81 6.18
C ALA A 57 1.04 -14.68 5.73
N GLY A 58 1.48 -14.54 4.47
CA GLY A 58 2.69 -15.19 3.96
C GLY A 58 3.98 -14.73 4.65
N LYS A 59 3.97 -13.55 5.29
CA LYS A 59 5.06 -13.07 6.17
C LYS A 59 4.96 -13.60 7.61
N GLY A 60 3.94 -14.40 7.92
CA GLY A 60 3.67 -14.93 9.25
C GLY A 60 3.02 -13.93 10.21
N LEU A 61 2.53 -12.79 9.70
CA LEU A 61 1.86 -11.79 10.53
C LEU A 61 0.42 -12.21 10.84
N ARG A 62 -0.02 -11.95 12.07
CA ARG A 62 -1.42 -12.16 12.49
C ARG A 62 -2.15 -10.86 12.79
N ASP A 63 -1.40 -9.84 13.20
CA ASP A 63 -1.85 -8.48 13.45
C ASP A 63 -0.93 -7.51 12.69
N VAL A 64 -1.48 -6.39 12.25
CA VAL A 64 -0.75 -5.35 11.51
C VAL A 64 -1.34 -3.98 11.85
N ASN A 65 -0.51 -2.93 11.82
CA ASN A 65 -0.94 -1.55 11.95
C ASN A 65 -2.07 -1.24 10.92
N VAL A 66 -3.16 -0.62 11.39
CA VAL A 66 -4.31 -0.27 10.55
C VAL A 66 -3.96 0.70 9.41
N LYS A 67 -3.17 1.75 9.68
CA LYS A 67 -2.74 2.69 8.65
C LYS A 67 -1.81 2.05 7.64
N TYR A 68 -0.92 1.15 8.07
CA TYR A 68 -0.06 0.39 7.16
C TYR A 68 -0.90 -0.42 6.18
N PHE A 69 -1.82 -1.24 6.70
CA PHE A 69 -2.69 -2.07 5.89
C PHE A 69 -3.49 -1.23 4.89
N GLU A 70 -4.14 -0.18 5.38
CA GLU A 70 -5.03 0.64 4.57
C GLU A 70 -4.29 1.45 3.51
N TYR A 71 -3.09 1.93 3.82
CA TYR A 71 -2.22 2.59 2.85
C TYR A 71 -1.87 1.65 1.70
N HIS A 72 -1.44 0.43 2.01
CA HIS A 72 -1.04 -0.53 0.97
C HIS A 72 -2.22 -1.11 0.18
N VAL A 73 -3.41 -1.22 0.79
CA VAL A 73 -4.66 -1.51 0.06
C VAL A 73 -4.94 -0.40 -0.94
N ASP A 74 -4.91 0.86 -0.53
CA ASP A 74 -5.19 2.01 -1.40
C ASP A 74 -4.16 2.13 -2.55
N VAL A 75 -2.88 1.90 -2.27
CA VAL A 75 -1.82 1.80 -3.31
C VAL A 75 -2.15 0.70 -4.33
N THR A 76 -2.65 -0.44 -3.87
CA THR A 76 -2.97 -1.57 -4.75
C THR A 76 -4.21 -1.28 -5.58
N VAL A 77 -5.24 -0.65 -5.02
CA VAL A 77 -6.43 -0.18 -5.76
C VAL A 77 -6.02 0.76 -6.88
N TRP A 78 -5.17 1.74 -6.57
CA TRP A 78 -4.62 2.68 -7.54
C TRP A 78 -3.90 1.97 -8.69
N LYS A 79 -3.01 1.04 -8.36
CA LYS A 79 -2.25 0.27 -9.33
C LYS A 79 -3.16 -0.61 -10.21
N LEU A 80 -4.15 -1.29 -9.63
CA LEU A 80 -5.07 -2.15 -10.38
C LEU A 80 -5.86 -1.32 -11.40
N ILE A 81 -6.55 -0.27 -10.95
CA ILE A 81 -7.39 0.56 -11.82
C ILE A 81 -6.57 1.19 -12.95
N LEU A 82 -5.45 1.82 -12.63
CA LEU A 82 -4.66 2.53 -13.64
C LEU A 82 -3.88 1.60 -14.55
N ARG A 83 -3.52 0.39 -14.11
CA ARG A 83 -2.94 -0.62 -14.99
C ARG A 83 -3.98 -1.10 -16.00
N ASP A 84 -5.21 -1.36 -15.55
CA ASP A 84 -6.29 -1.81 -16.43
C ASP A 84 -6.71 -0.73 -17.43
N LEU A 85 -6.50 0.56 -17.11
CA LEU A 85 -6.65 1.68 -18.03
C LEU A 85 -5.40 1.94 -18.90
N ASN A 86 -4.31 1.20 -18.69
CA ASN A 86 -2.99 1.43 -19.29
C ASN A 86 -2.41 2.86 -19.05
N ARG A 87 -2.71 3.43 -17.87
CA ARG A 87 -2.28 4.79 -17.46
C ARG A 87 -1.33 4.82 -16.28
N LEU A 88 -0.99 3.67 -15.70
CA LEU A 88 -0.17 3.59 -14.48
C LEU A 88 1.18 4.35 -14.61
N LYS A 89 1.80 4.34 -15.79
CA LYS A 89 3.07 5.06 -16.02
C LYS A 89 2.91 6.58 -15.97
N ALA A 90 1.79 7.10 -16.46
CA ALA A 90 1.51 8.54 -16.48
C ALA A 90 1.03 9.04 -15.11
N HIS A 91 0.50 8.14 -14.29
CA HIS A 91 -0.15 8.46 -13.02
C HIS A 91 0.40 7.55 -11.91
N PRO A 92 1.68 7.74 -11.53
CA PRO A 92 2.25 6.99 -10.41
C PRO A 92 1.52 7.34 -9.11
N TRP A 93 1.59 6.42 -8.15
CA TRP A 93 1.10 6.70 -6.80
C TRP A 93 1.85 7.91 -6.21
N PRO A 94 1.17 8.94 -5.70
CA PRO A 94 1.81 10.23 -5.46
C PRO A 94 2.55 10.34 -4.12
N TRP A 95 2.36 9.41 -3.18
CA TRP A 95 2.93 9.50 -1.84
C TRP A 95 3.84 8.33 -1.50
N THR A 96 4.90 8.59 -0.74
CA THR A 96 5.73 7.55 -0.12
C THR A 96 5.73 7.78 1.38
N LEU A 97 5.21 6.82 2.15
CA LEU A 97 5.09 6.95 3.60
C LEU A 97 5.86 5.84 4.32
N PRO A 98 6.72 6.19 5.29
CA PRO A 98 7.42 5.20 6.12
C PRO A 98 6.50 4.77 7.28
N ILE A 99 5.49 3.95 6.99
CA ILE A 99 4.60 3.39 8.02
C ILE A 99 5.17 2.04 8.45
N ASP A 100 5.37 1.83 9.76
CA ASP A 100 5.77 0.53 10.29
C ASP A 100 4.53 -0.39 10.38
N GLU A 101 4.66 -1.59 9.82
CA GLU A 101 3.62 -2.61 9.83
C GLU A 101 3.39 -3.21 11.24
N ASN A 102 4.41 -3.16 12.11
CA ASN A 102 4.37 -3.76 13.45
C ASN A 102 4.04 -2.76 14.57
N ASP A 103 4.02 -1.46 14.28
CA ASP A 103 3.67 -0.43 15.26
C ASP A 103 2.15 -0.42 15.49
N LEU A 104 1.66 -1.09 16.52
CA LEU A 104 0.22 -1.20 16.80
C LEU A 104 -0.35 -0.03 17.63
N THR A 105 0.43 1.03 17.88
CA THR A 105 -0.01 2.17 18.72
C THR A 105 -1.27 2.86 18.21
N GLU A 106 -1.44 2.90 16.89
CA GLU A 106 -2.60 3.50 16.22
C GLU A 106 -3.73 2.50 15.94
N GLY A 107 -3.56 1.25 16.39
CA GLY A 107 -4.55 0.19 16.29
C GLY A 107 -4.23 -0.87 15.23
N VAL A 108 -4.98 -1.96 15.33
CA VAL A 108 -4.84 -3.15 14.49
C VAL A 108 -5.83 -3.11 13.34
N SER A 109 -5.42 -3.52 12.14
CA SER A 109 -6.33 -3.73 11.01
C SER A 109 -7.31 -4.87 11.31
N TYR A 110 -8.58 -4.51 11.56
CA TYR A 110 -9.65 -5.48 11.78
C TYR A 110 -9.93 -6.32 10.52
N THR A 111 -9.82 -5.72 9.33
CA THR A 111 -9.97 -6.43 8.04
C THR A 111 -8.96 -7.57 7.92
N PHE A 112 -7.68 -7.28 8.19
CA PHE A 112 -6.63 -8.29 8.14
C PHE A 112 -6.82 -9.37 9.21
N ARG A 113 -7.10 -8.95 10.45
CA ARG A 113 -7.31 -9.88 11.57
C ARG A 113 -8.46 -10.86 11.28
N ASN A 114 -9.59 -10.36 10.78
CA ASN A 114 -10.73 -11.19 10.40
C ASN A 114 -10.41 -12.14 9.24
N TRP A 115 -9.66 -11.65 8.25
CA TRP A 115 -9.18 -12.49 7.16
C TRP A 115 -8.31 -13.63 7.70
N CYS A 116 -7.38 -13.35 8.61
CA CYS A 116 -6.55 -14.36 9.26
C CYS A 116 -7.40 -15.40 10.00
N SER A 117 -8.40 -14.99 10.78
CA SER A 117 -9.30 -15.92 11.48
C SER A 117 -10.04 -16.89 10.55
N SER A 118 -10.25 -16.50 9.29
CA SER A 118 -11.00 -17.31 8.32
C SER A 118 -10.09 -18.13 7.39
N ASN A 119 -8.82 -17.75 7.23
CA ASN A 119 -7.94 -18.28 6.18
C ASN A 119 -6.63 -18.89 6.71
N MET A 120 -6.25 -18.59 7.97
CA MET A 120 -5.07 -19.18 8.58
C MET A 120 -5.49 -20.37 9.44
N PRO A 121 -4.73 -21.49 9.41
CA PRO A 121 -4.93 -22.55 10.38
C PRO A 121 -4.84 -21.96 11.78
N THR A 122 -5.94 -22.04 12.53
CA THR A 122 -5.90 -21.87 13.98
C THR A 122 -4.99 -22.99 14.48
N GLU A 123 -3.85 -22.65 15.07
CA GLU A 123 -2.94 -23.65 15.62
C GLU A 123 -3.59 -24.26 16.87
N VAL A 124 -4.53 -25.19 16.65
CA VAL A 124 -5.11 -26.08 17.65
C VAL A 124 -5.30 -27.42 16.95
N SER A 125 -4.61 -28.42 17.49
CA SER A 125 -4.60 -29.86 17.18
C SER A 125 -5.68 -30.40 16.22
N GLN A 126 -5.24 -31.24 15.27
CA GLN A 126 -5.86 -32.49 14.76
C GLN A 126 -7.39 -32.56 14.97
N VAL A 127 -8.27 -32.50 13.95
CA VAL A 127 -8.60 -33.54 12.96
C VAL A 127 -9.46 -32.95 11.81
N ASP A 128 -9.35 -33.56 10.63
CA ASP A 128 -10.32 -33.67 9.53
C ASP A 128 -10.86 -32.43 8.78
N ALA A 129 -10.27 -32.27 7.59
CA ALA A 129 -10.91 -32.20 6.27
C ALA A 129 -12.30 -31.54 6.15
N SER A 130 -12.33 -30.45 5.38
CA SER A 130 -13.00 -30.38 4.06
C SER A 130 -13.34 -28.93 3.73
N ALA A 131 -12.78 -28.38 2.65
CA ALA A 131 -13.37 -27.25 1.97
C ALA A 131 -12.89 -27.16 0.51
N THR A 132 -13.81 -27.55 -0.36
CA THR A 132 -13.92 -27.29 -1.80
C THR A 132 -13.31 -25.96 -2.24
N SER A 133 -12.30 -26.00 -3.12
CA SER A 133 -11.72 -24.81 -3.76
C SER A 133 -12.50 -24.45 -5.03
N GLN A 134 -13.00 -23.22 -5.08
CA GLN A 134 -13.42 -22.59 -6.32
C GLN A 134 -12.19 -22.23 -7.16
N SER A 135 -12.27 -22.59 -8.43
CA SER A 135 -11.28 -22.35 -9.47
C SER A 135 -11.21 -20.86 -9.84
N GLU A 136 -10.16 -20.17 -9.41
CA GLU A 136 -9.59 -19.01 -10.09
C GLU A 136 -8.20 -19.42 -10.60
N ASP A 137 -7.89 -19.11 -11.86
CA ASP A 137 -6.68 -19.56 -12.55
C ASP A 137 -5.40 -19.17 -11.75
N PRO A 138 -4.70 -20.14 -11.14
CA PRO A 138 -3.63 -19.88 -10.18
C PRO A 138 -2.43 -19.15 -10.80
N ALA A 139 -2.24 -19.28 -12.11
CA ALA A 139 -1.10 -18.69 -12.82
C ALA A 139 -1.14 -17.16 -12.86
N GLN A 140 -2.32 -16.55 -12.96
CA GLN A 140 -2.44 -15.08 -12.97
C GLN A 140 -2.29 -14.46 -11.59
N LEU A 141 -2.73 -15.16 -10.54
CA LEU A 141 -2.61 -14.72 -9.16
C LEU A 141 -1.16 -14.79 -8.66
N GLU A 142 -0.42 -15.82 -9.08
CA GLU A 142 1.00 -15.98 -8.75
C GLU A 142 1.86 -14.92 -9.43
N ALA A 143 1.65 -14.66 -10.73
CA ALA A 143 2.36 -13.61 -11.45
C ALA A 143 2.13 -12.20 -10.86
N LEU A 144 0.92 -11.93 -10.34
CA LEU A 144 0.58 -10.66 -9.68
C LEU A 144 1.21 -10.54 -8.29
N ALA A 145 1.21 -11.63 -7.52
CA ALA A 145 1.87 -11.69 -6.22
C ALA A 145 3.39 -11.51 -6.35
N GLU A 146 4.01 -12.16 -7.32
CA GLU A 146 5.43 -11.95 -7.65
C GLU A 146 5.72 -10.51 -8.09
N SER A 147 4.84 -9.93 -8.91
CA SER A 147 5.00 -8.54 -9.33
C SER A 147 4.90 -7.58 -8.15
N LEU A 148 4.01 -7.83 -7.18
CA LEU A 148 3.92 -7.03 -5.95
C LEU A 148 5.16 -7.19 -5.07
N ALA A 149 5.65 -8.42 -4.89
CA ALA A 149 6.85 -8.70 -4.12
C ALA A 149 8.09 -8.01 -4.72
N LYS A 150 8.24 -8.03 -6.04
CA LYS A 150 9.34 -7.34 -6.75
C LYS A 150 9.29 -5.82 -6.57
N VAL A 151 8.09 -5.22 -6.57
CA VAL A 151 7.94 -3.78 -6.35
C VAL A 151 8.29 -3.39 -4.93
N ILE A 152 7.83 -4.14 -3.92
CA ILE A 152 8.16 -3.89 -2.51
C ILE A 152 9.67 -4.06 -2.26
N ALA A 153 10.30 -5.07 -2.88
CA ALA A 153 11.75 -5.25 -2.80
C ALA A 153 12.52 -4.10 -3.46
N ALA A 154 12.03 -3.60 -4.59
CA ALA A 154 12.62 -2.44 -5.27
C ALA A 154 12.51 -1.16 -4.42
N GLU A 155 11.40 -0.95 -3.71
CA GLU A 155 11.23 0.18 -2.78
C GLU A 155 12.26 0.12 -1.64
N LYS A 156 12.48 -1.06 -1.03
CA LYS A 156 13.52 -1.24 0.00
C LYS A 156 14.94 -0.93 -0.50
N GLU A 157 15.26 -1.29 -1.74
CA GLU A 157 16.56 -0.97 -2.35
C GLU A 157 16.69 0.52 -2.69
N VAL A 158 15.60 1.19 -3.07
CA VAL A 158 15.58 2.65 -3.26
C VAL A 158 15.82 3.37 -1.93
N ASP A 159 15.18 2.93 -0.85
CA ASP A 159 15.37 3.51 0.48
C ASP A 159 16.81 3.30 0.99
N LYS A 160 17.38 2.12 0.77
CA LYS A 160 18.79 1.83 1.09
C LYS A 160 19.76 2.71 0.31
N LYS A 161 19.49 2.97 -0.98
CA LYS A 161 20.29 3.90 -1.80
C LYS A 161 20.15 5.34 -1.35
N LYS A 162 18.95 5.79 -0.97
CA LYS A 162 18.74 7.14 -0.41
C LYS A 162 19.51 7.34 0.89
N GLU A 163 19.50 6.36 1.79
CA GLU A 163 20.26 6.44 3.05
C GLU A 163 21.77 6.45 2.81
N LYS A 164 22.28 5.67 1.83
CA LYS A 164 23.69 5.73 1.44
C LYS A 164 24.08 7.12 0.91
N LEU A 165 23.25 7.70 0.05
CA LEU A 165 23.48 9.02 -0.52
C LEU A 165 23.46 10.12 0.56
N ARG A 166 22.58 9.98 1.57
CA ARG A 166 22.51 10.88 2.73
C ARG A 166 23.83 10.87 3.51
N LYS A 167 24.35 9.69 3.82
CA LYS A 167 25.64 9.52 4.53
C LYS A 167 26.82 10.07 3.74
N GLU A 168 26.86 9.82 2.43
CA GLU A 168 27.92 10.34 1.56
C GLU A 168 27.88 11.87 1.48
N LYS A 169 26.69 12.46 1.40
CA LYS A 169 26.51 13.92 1.46
C LYS A 169 26.97 14.51 2.79
N GLU A 170 26.68 13.87 3.92
CA GLU A 170 27.16 14.29 5.24
C GLU A 170 28.69 14.19 5.36
N GLU A 171 29.30 13.14 4.82
CA GLU A 171 30.76 12.99 4.81
C GLU A 171 31.45 14.10 4.00
N ILE A 172 30.92 14.42 2.82
CA ILE A 172 31.42 15.52 1.99
C ILE A 172 31.27 16.86 2.72
N LEU A 173 30.12 17.11 3.37
CA LEU A 173 29.89 18.33 4.13
C LEU A 173 30.92 18.47 5.27
N ASN A 174 31.16 17.40 6.02
CA ASN A 174 32.13 17.37 7.12
C ASN A 174 33.56 17.61 6.62
N LYS A 175 33.95 17.06 5.46
CA LYS A 175 35.26 17.33 4.84
C LYS A 175 35.40 18.79 4.42
N ILE A 176 34.36 19.41 3.85
CA ILE A 176 34.39 20.82 3.46
C ILE A 176 34.55 21.72 4.69
N VAL A 177 33.79 21.46 5.76
CA VAL A 177 33.90 22.22 7.02
C VAL A 177 35.29 22.08 7.65
N SER A 178 35.88 20.87 7.63
CA SER A 178 37.25 20.64 8.12
C SER A 178 38.33 21.33 7.28
N LEU A 179 38.08 21.59 6.00
CA LEU A 179 39.02 22.29 5.10
C LEU A 179 38.85 23.82 5.15
N GLY A 180 37.64 24.31 5.45
CA GLY A 180 37.33 25.73 5.60
C GLY A 180 37.74 26.35 6.94
N GLY A 181 38.22 25.55 7.90
CA GLY A 181 38.69 26.01 9.22
C GLY A 181 40.15 26.47 9.29
N ARG A 182 40.81 26.72 8.15
CA ARG A 182 42.13 27.38 8.09
C ARG A 182 42.02 28.68 7.29
N ILE A 183 41.57 29.74 7.94
CA ILE A 183 41.97 31.12 7.62
C ILE A 183 42.35 31.77 8.95
#